data_AF-W7NLJ3-F1
#
_entry.id   AF-W7NLJ3-F1
#
_cell.length_a   1.000
_cell.length_b   1.000
_cell.length_c   1.000
_cell.angle_alpha   90.00
_cell.angle_beta   90.00
_cell.angle_gamma   90.00
#
_symmetry.space_group_name_H-M   'P 1'
#
loop_
_entity.id
_entity.type
_entity.pdbx_description
1 polymer ?
#
loop_
_entity_poly.entity_id
_entity_poly.type
_entity_poly.pdbx_seq_one_letter_code
_entity_poly.pdbx_strand_id
1 'polypeptide(L)'
;MSAESKRLNVSASNMANANSISGPDGQPYHAKQVVFRVKHDEGQEIGGVQVSDIVESTAPDRLIYEPSNPMADNKGYVHMPNVDEAGEMVNTISASRSYQANVEVMNAAKSMMLKTLTLGQ
;
A
#
# COMPACT_ATOMS: atom_id res chain seq x y z
N MET A 1 5.07 8.90 8.60
CA MET A 1 5.99 7.74 8.47
C MET A 1 5.27 6.38 8.55
N SER A 2 4.65 6.02 9.68
CA SER A 2 3.96 4.71 9.82
C SER A 2 2.87 4.48 8.76
N ALA A 3 2.15 5.54 8.37
CA ALA A 3 1.09 5.45 7.37
C ALA A 3 1.61 5.05 5.97
N GLU A 4 2.66 5.71 5.47
CA GLU A 4 3.28 5.38 4.18
C GLU A 4 3.98 4.02 4.19
N SER A 5 4.59 3.63 5.32
CA SER A 5 5.17 2.29 5.46
C SER A 5 4.10 1.20 5.37
N LYS A 6 2.91 1.41 5.98
CA LYS A 6 1.78 0.49 5.81
C LYS A 6 1.28 0.45 4.37
N ARG A 7 1.18 1.59 3.68
CA ARG A 7 0.82 1.64 2.24
C ARG A 7 1.81 0.85 1.38
N LEU A 8 3.11 1.00 1.64
CA LEU A 8 4.16 0.23 0.96
C LEU A 8 3.97 -1.27 1.18
N ASN A 9 3.74 -1.71 2.41
CA ASN A 9 3.55 -3.12 2.73
C ASN A 9 2.31 -3.71 2.04
N VAL A 10 1.21 -2.94 1.97
CA VAL A 10 0.00 -3.35 1.26
C VAL A 10 0.24 -3.44 -0.24
N SER A 11 0.88 -2.44 -0.83
CA SER A 11 1.19 -2.43 -2.28
C SER A 11 2.12 -3.60 -2.64
N ALA A 12 3.13 -3.87 -1.82
CA ALA A 12 4.03 -5.01 -1.98
C ALA A 12 3.29 -6.36 -1.87
N SER A 13 2.36 -6.49 -0.91
CA SER A 13 1.51 -7.68 -0.79
C SER A 13 0.63 -7.88 -2.03
N ASN A 14 0.05 -6.81 -2.57
CA ASN A 14 -0.78 -6.88 -3.77
C ASN A 14 0.06 -7.34 -4.96
N MET A 15 1.23 -6.73 -5.18
CA MET A 15 2.14 -7.12 -6.25
C MET A 15 2.61 -8.58 -6.12
N ALA A 16 2.93 -9.04 -4.91
CA ALA A 16 3.36 -10.41 -4.68
C ALA A 16 2.26 -11.44 -5.01
N ASN A 17 0.99 -11.07 -4.86
CA ASN A 17 -0.15 -11.94 -5.13
C ASN A 17 -0.85 -11.64 -6.46
N ALA A 18 -0.34 -10.72 -7.29
CA ALA A 18 -0.98 -10.28 -8.53
C ALA A 18 -1.19 -11.42 -9.55
N ASN A 19 -0.36 -12.46 -9.48
CA ASN A 19 -0.41 -13.65 -10.33
C ASN A 19 -0.87 -14.92 -9.58
N SER A 20 -1.41 -14.77 -8.37
CA SER A 20 -1.87 -15.90 -7.56
C SER A 20 -3.29 -16.32 -7.95
N ILE A 21 -3.40 -17.37 -8.76
CA ILE A 21 -4.67 -17.90 -9.28
C ILE A 21 -5.47 -18.73 -8.27
N SER A 22 -4.89 -19.08 -7.12
CA SER A 22 -5.58 -19.85 -6.08
C SER A 22 -5.04 -19.50 -4.70
N GLY A 23 -5.88 -18.86 -3.89
CA GLY A 23 -5.66 -18.67 -2.47
C GLY A 23 -5.86 -19.95 -1.66
N PRO A 24 -5.59 -19.93 -0.34
CA PRO A 24 -5.81 -21.06 0.56
C PRO A 24 -7.27 -21.56 0.60
N ASP A 25 -8.21 -20.69 0.22
CA ASP A 25 -9.65 -20.90 0.12
C ASP A 25 -10.11 -21.30 -1.29
N GLY A 26 -9.18 -21.41 -2.25
CA GLY A 26 -9.47 -21.70 -3.65
C GLY A 26 -10.02 -20.50 -4.43
N GLN A 27 -10.06 -19.29 -3.84
CA GLN A 27 -10.47 -18.07 -4.53
C GLN A 27 -9.26 -17.24 -4.96
N PRO A 28 -9.37 -16.41 -6.01
CA PRO A 28 -8.31 -15.48 -6.40
C PRO A 28 -8.05 -14.45 -5.30
N TYR A 29 -6.82 -13.91 -5.28
CA TYR A 29 -6.49 -12.83 -4.35
C TYR A 29 -7.23 -11.53 -4.71
N HIS A 30 -7.85 -10.88 -3.73
CA HIS A 30 -8.39 -9.53 -3.89
C HIS A 30 -7.38 -8.48 -3.39
N ALA A 31 -7.13 -7.47 -4.22
CA ALA A 31 -6.24 -6.35 -3.92
C ALA A 31 -6.69 -5.62 -2.65
N LYS A 32 -5.75 -5.26 -1.78
CA LYS A 32 -6.02 -4.51 -0.55
C LYS A 32 -5.69 -3.04 -0.71
N GLN A 33 -6.48 -2.15 -0.12
CA GLN A 33 -6.29 -0.71 -0.19
C GLN A 33 -6.27 -0.11 1.20
N VAL A 34 -5.35 0.83 1.43
CA VAL A 34 -5.26 1.57 2.69
C VAL A 34 -6.21 2.75 2.69
N VAL A 35 -6.98 2.90 3.76
CA VAL A 35 -7.84 4.07 3.98
C VAL A 35 -7.17 5.00 4.97
N PHE A 36 -6.78 6.18 4.52
CA PHE A 36 -6.20 7.20 5.38
C PHE A 36 -7.26 8.01 6.11
N ARG A 37 -6.91 8.40 7.34
CA ARG A 37 -7.67 9.38 8.12
C ARG A 37 -6.71 10.43 8.65
N VAL A 38 -7.19 11.68 8.68
CA VAL A 38 -6.47 12.77 9.34
C VAL A 38 -6.47 12.52 10.85
N LYS A 39 -5.29 12.55 11.46
CA LYS A 39 -5.12 12.60 12.90
C LYS A 39 -4.99 14.07 13.30
N HIS A 40 -6.05 14.62 13.87
CA HIS A 40 -6.04 15.92 14.52
C HIS A 40 -5.79 15.69 16.02
N ASP A 41 -4.68 16.20 16.54
CA ASP A 41 -4.47 16.33 17.98
C ASP A 41 -4.94 17.74 18.38
N GLU A 42 -5.67 17.87 19.50
CA GLU A 42 -6.19 19.16 19.95
C GLU A 42 -5.05 20.17 20.17
N GLY A 43 -5.13 21.32 19.49
CA GLY A 43 -4.10 22.37 19.54
C GLY A 43 -3.06 22.36 18.40
N GLN A 44 -3.11 21.40 17.47
CA GLN A 44 -2.32 21.45 16.24
C GLN A 44 -3.17 21.78 15.01
N GLU A 45 -2.89 22.92 14.39
CA GLU A 45 -3.54 23.39 13.14
C GLU A 45 -3.17 22.50 11.93
N ILE A 46 -2.03 21.82 12.00
CA ILE A 46 -1.51 20.92 10.95
C ILE A 46 -1.49 19.50 11.51
N GLY A 47 -2.50 18.71 11.11
CA GLY A 47 -2.64 17.30 11.51
C GLY A 47 -1.79 16.34 10.67
N GLY A 48 -1.49 15.16 11.24
CA GLY A 48 -0.85 14.07 10.53
C GLY A 48 -1.85 13.16 9.80
N VAL A 49 -1.35 12.17 9.06
CA VAL A 49 -2.17 11.08 8.51
C VAL A 49 -1.88 9.77 9.22
N GLN A 50 -2.93 8.99 9.44
CA GLN A 50 -2.83 7.61 9.94
C GLN A 50 -3.67 6.68 9.07
N VAL A 51 -3.27 5.40 9.04
CA VAL A 51 -4.09 4.36 8.40
C VAL A 51 -5.23 4.01 9.34
N SER A 52 -6.45 4.24 8.87
CA SER A 52 -7.67 3.92 9.61
C SER A 52 -8.12 2.48 9.38
N ASP A 53 -7.99 1.99 8.15
CA ASP A 53 -8.39 0.62 7.80
C ASP A 53 -7.63 0.11 6.56
N ILE A 54 -7.70 -1.19 6.32
CA ILE A 54 -7.24 -1.86 5.10
C ILE A 54 -8.44 -2.62 4.53
N VAL A 55 -8.97 -2.14 3.41
CA VAL A 55 -10.17 -2.70 2.78
C VAL A 55 -9.79 -3.55 1.57
N GLU A 56 -10.56 -4.58 1.30
CA GLU A 56 -10.41 -5.38 0.08
C GLU A 56 -11.15 -4.72 -1.09
N SER A 57 -10.56 -4.83 -2.28
CA SER A 57 -11.10 -4.28 -3.51
C SER A 57 -12.37 -5.03 -3.92
N THR A 58 -13.45 -4.28 -4.12
CA THR A 58 -14.72 -4.80 -4.64
C THR A 58 -14.76 -4.88 -6.17
N ALA A 59 -13.63 -4.64 -6.84
CA ALA A 59 -13.54 -4.76 -8.29
C ALA A 59 -13.73 -6.23 -8.71
N PRO A 60 -14.39 -6.49 -9.85
CA PRO A 60 -14.53 -7.86 -10.35
C PRO A 60 -13.16 -8.47 -10.69
N ASP A 61 -13.08 -9.79 -10.58
CA ASP A 61 -11.90 -10.56 -10.97
C ASP A 61 -11.60 -10.40 -12.46
N ARG A 62 -10.32 -10.53 -12.81
CA ARG A 62 -9.91 -10.50 -14.21
C ARG A 62 -10.08 -11.90 -14.79
N LEU A 63 -11.02 -12.06 -15.72
CA LEU A 63 -11.24 -13.32 -16.41
C LEU A 63 -10.30 -13.45 -17.60
N ILE A 64 -9.51 -14.52 -17.64
CA ILE A 64 -8.65 -14.86 -18.78
C ILE A 64 -9.14 -16.17 -19.38
N TYR A 65 -9.34 -16.21 -20.70
CA TYR A 65 -9.75 -17.42 -21.40
C TYR A 65 -8.54 -18.34 -21.64
N GLU A 66 -8.46 -19.44 -20.89
CA GLU A 66 -7.43 -20.48 -20.99
C GLU A 66 -8.05 -21.87 -20.82
N PRO A 67 -8.72 -22.43 -21.85
CA PRO A 67 -9.46 -23.69 -21.74
C PRO A 67 -8.58 -24.92 -21.45
N SER A 68 -7.27 -24.84 -21.68
CA SER A 68 -6.31 -25.90 -21.38
C SER A 68 -5.76 -25.81 -19.93
N ASN A 69 -6.15 -24.79 -19.16
CA ASN A 69 -5.66 -24.59 -17.80
C ASN A 69 -6.45 -25.47 -16.81
N PRO A 70 -5.79 -26.24 -15.93
CA PRO A 70 -6.47 -27.05 -14.91
C PRO A 70 -7.37 -26.26 -13.95
N MET A 71 -7.11 -24.97 -13.78
CA MET A 71 -7.86 -24.06 -12.92
C MET A 71 -8.96 -23.29 -13.67
N ALA A 72 -9.21 -23.61 -14.95
CA ALA A 72 -10.28 -23.01 -15.72
C ALA A 72 -11.66 -23.53 -15.27
N ASP A 73 -12.65 -22.65 -15.31
CA ASP A 73 -14.03 -22.99 -15.08
C ASP A 73 -14.61 -23.88 -16.21
N ASN A 74 -15.86 -24.29 -16.07
CA ASN A 74 -16.56 -25.11 -17.08
C ASN A 74 -16.68 -24.45 -18.46
N LYS A 75 -16.39 -23.15 -18.57
CA LYS A 75 -16.42 -22.36 -19.81
C LYS A 75 -15.02 -22.08 -20.36
N GLY A 76 -13.96 -22.53 -19.68
CA GLY A 76 -12.57 -22.32 -20.08
C GLY A 76 -11.95 -21.01 -19.58
N TYR A 77 -12.55 -20.34 -18.60
CA TYR A 77 -12.03 -19.10 -18.02
C TYR A 77 -11.32 -19.32 -16.69
N VAL A 78 -10.17 -18.68 -16.52
CA VAL A 78 -9.41 -18.61 -15.26
C VAL A 78 -9.72 -17.29 -14.59
N HIS A 79 -10.07 -17.36 -13.31
CA HIS A 79 -10.29 -16.19 -12.47
C HIS A 79 -8.94 -15.71 -11.92
N MET A 80 -8.50 -14.54 -12.37
CA MET A 80 -7.26 -13.91 -11.89
C MET A 80 -7.57 -12.84 -10.84
N PRO A 81 -6.61 -12.59 -9.92
CA PRO A 81 -6.67 -11.47 -8.98
C PRO A 81 -7.05 -10.15 -9.64
N ASN A 82 -7.83 -9.33 -8.94
CA ASN A 82 -8.23 -7.99 -9.36
C ASN A 82 -7.16 -6.91 -9.09
N VAL A 83 -5.88 -7.31 -9.09
CA VAL A 83 -4.74 -6.43 -8.82
C VAL A 83 -4.36 -5.65 -10.07
N ASP A 84 -4.34 -4.31 -9.96
CA ASP A 84 -3.76 -3.43 -10.97
C ASP A 84 -2.26 -3.24 -10.73
N GLU A 85 -1.43 -4.01 -11.42
CA GLU A 85 0.03 -3.95 -11.28
C GLU A 85 0.59 -2.56 -11.58
N ALA A 86 0.03 -1.84 -12.56
CA ALA A 86 0.48 -0.50 -12.91
C ALA A 86 0.16 0.49 -11.79
N GLY A 87 -1.05 0.42 -11.25
CA GLY A 87 -1.48 1.18 -10.08
C GLY A 87 -0.62 0.90 -8.85
N GLU A 88 -0.28 -0.38 -8.59
CA GLU A 88 0.53 -0.75 -7.42
C GLU A 88 2.00 -0.31 -7.54
N MET A 89 2.57 -0.31 -8.74
CA MET A 89 3.89 0.29 -8.97
C MET A 89 3.88 1.79 -8.68
N VAL A 90 2.86 2.52 -9.14
CA VAL A 90 2.71 3.96 -8.86
C VAL A 90 2.53 4.20 -7.36
N ASN A 91 1.70 3.40 -6.68
CA ASN A 91 1.51 3.46 -5.23
C ASN A 91 2.82 3.24 -4.48
N THR A 92 3.59 2.23 -4.89
CA THR A 92 4.88 1.90 -4.28
C THR A 92 5.88 3.04 -4.44
N ILE A 93 5.99 3.62 -5.64
CA ILE A 93 6.88 4.76 -5.90
C ILE A 93 6.45 5.99 -5.07
N SER A 94 5.15 6.31 -5.07
CA SER A 94 4.60 7.46 -4.35
C SER A 94 4.82 7.33 -2.84
N ALA A 95 4.51 6.16 -2.27
CA ALA A 95 4.68 5.90 -0.85
C ALA A 95 6.16 5.84 -0.44
N SER A 96 7.04 5.31 -1.29
CA SER A 96 8.49 5.28 -1.06
C SER A 96 9.07 6.70 -1.01
N ARG A 97 8.74 7.55 -1.99
CA ARG A 97 9.17 8.95 -1.99
C ARG A 97 8.64 9.72 -0.78
N SER A 98 7.38 9.49 -0.41
CA SER A 98 6.78 10.13 0.78
C SER A 98 7.45 9.66 2.07
N TYR A 99 7.81 8.38 2.18
CA TYR A 99 8.58 7.85 3.29
C TYR A 99 9.98 8.48 3.37
N GLN A 100 10.70 8.54 2.25
CA GLN A 100 12.02 9.18 2.16
C GLN A 100 11.98 10.65 2.58
N ALA A 101 11.03 11.42 2.04
CA ALA A 101 10.86 12.84 2.39
C ALA A 101 10.59 13.03 3.90
N ASN A 102 9.76 12.17 4.50
CA ASN A 102 9.51 12.21 5.95
C ASN A 102 10.79 11.96 6.77
N VAL A 103 11.63 11.01 6.35
CA VAL A 103 12.91 10.71 7.01
C VAL A 103 13.87 11.90 6.89
N GLU A 104 13.92 12.53 5.72
CA GLU A 104 14.76 13.70 5.48
C GLU A 104 14.35 14.89 6.37
N VAL A 105 13.05 15.19 6.48
CA VAL A 105 12.52 16.23 7.37
C VAL A 105 12.90 15.96 8.83
N MET A 106 12.77 14.71 9.29
CA MET A 106 13.15 14.34 10.67
C MET A 106 14.64 14.51 10.92
N ASN A 107 15.48 14.16 9.95
CA ASN A 107 16.94 14.35 10.04
C ASN A 107 17.30 15.84 10.06
N ALA A 108 16.64 16.66 9.25
CA ALA A 108 16.82 18.11 9.24
C ALA A 108 16.44 18.71 10.61
N ALA A 109 15.28 18.34 11.16
CA ALA A 109 14.83 18.77 12.48
C ALA A 109 15.82 18.36 13.58
N LYS A 110 16.32 17.11 13.55
CA LYS A 110 17.34 16.62 14.48
C LYS A 110 18.63 17.43 14.38
N SER A 111 19.10 17.73 13.17
CA SER A 111 20.31 18.55 12.96
C SER A 111 20.14 19.95 13.55
N MET A 112 18.99 20.58 13.33
CA MET A 112 18.67 21.89 13.89
C MET A 112 18.67 21.87 15.43
N MET A 113 18.01 20.89 16.05
CA MET A 113 18.00 20.74 17.51
C MET A 113 19.40 20.58 18.11
N LEU A 114 20.26 19.76 17.49
CA LEU A 114 21.63 19.57 17.95
C LEU A 114 22.45 20.86 17.85
N LYS A 115 22.30 21.62 16.76
CA LYS A 115 22.97 22.93 16.62
C LYS A 115 22.49 23.94 17.66
N THR A 116 21.20 23.97 17.96
CA THR A 116 20.65 24.83 19.03
C THR A 116 21.24 24.47 20.39
N LEU A 117 21.39 23.17 20.70
CA LEU A 117 21.99 22.74 21.96
C LEU A 117 23.46 23.17 22.09
N THR A 118 24.23 23.11 21.01
CA THR A 118 25.64 23.56 21.00
C THR A 118 25.81 25.08 21.11
N LEU A 119 24.79 25.87 20.78
CA LEU A 119 24.82 27.33 20.94
C LEU A 119 24.58 27.79 22.39
N GLY A 120 24.04 26.91 23.24
CA GLY A 120 23.80 27.18 24.66
C GLY A 120 24.95 26.79 25.60
N GLN A 121 26.07 26.31 25.06
CA GLN A 121 27.33 26.03 25.76
C GLN A 121 28.33 27.15 25.48
#